data_AF-A0A3P6AKT8-F1
#
_entry.id   AF-A0A3P6AKT8-F1
#
_cell.length_a   1.000
_cell.length_b   1.000
_cell.length_c   1.000
_cell.angle_alpha   90.00
_cell.angle_beta   90.00
_cell.angle_gamma   90.00
#
_symmetry.space_group_name_H-M   'P 1'
#
loop_
_entity.id
_entity.type
_entity.pdbx_description
1 polymer ?
#
loop_
_entity_poly.entity_id
_entity_poly.type
_entity_poly.pdbx_seq_one_letter_code
_entity_poly.pdbx_strand_id
1 'polypeptide(L)'
;EVLPNYLTDILNVKPSIMGVPDSFVWLASRSGVYTAKSGYYVAASMELAANRVEARPLPDQNLYKSIWASKIPPKLHLFLWKIMQGALALGENLARRGILNNISCRHCGEPETTDHLFLHCVFTRQIWSSHIWSSPFDP
;
A
#
# COMPACT_ATOMS: atom_id res chain seq x y z
N GLU A 1 -35.55 5.34 21.34
CA GLU A 1 -34.42 6.06 21.94
C GLU A 1 -34.43 7.48 21.40
N VAL A 2 -34.37 8.50 22.26
CA VAL A 2 -34.41 9.90 21.81
C VAL A 2 -32.96 10.35 21.63
N LEU A 3 -32.64 10.92 20.46
CA LEU A 3 -31.29 11.34 20.07
C LEU A 3 -31.19 12.87 20.00
N PRO A 4 -31.21 13.58 21.15
CA PRO A 4 -31.33 15.05 21.17
C PRO A 4 -30.15 15.77 20.52
N ASN A 5 -28.96 15.16 20.50
CA ASN A 5 -27.75 15.75 19.92
C ASN A 5 -27.83 15.92 18.40
N TYR A 6 -28.72 15.18 17.72
CA TYR A 6 -28.89 15.23 16.26
C TYR A 6 -30.06 16.10 15.82
N LEU A 7 -30.74 16.79 16.75
CA LEU A 7 -31.95 17.57 16.46
C LEU A 7 -31.72 18.63 15.38
N THR A 8 -30.62 19.37 15.46
CA THR A 8 -30.23 20.37 14.45
C THR A 8 -29.99 19.75 13.08
N ASP A 9 -29.40 18.57 13.02
CA ASP A 9 -29.10 17.89 11.74
C ASP A 9 -30.37 17.29 11.12
N ILE A 10 -31.24 16.71 11.94
CA ILE A 10 -32.53 16.15 11.51
C ILE A 10 -33.43 17.25 10.92
N LEU A 11 -33.46 18.44 11.54
CA LEU A 11 -34.25 19.57 11.03
C LEU A 11 -33.75 20.12 9.68
N ASN A 12 -32.50 19.84 9.31
CA ASN A 12 -31.94 20.24 8.01
C ASN A 12 -32.28 19.26 6.87
N VAL A 13 -32.80 18.07 7.20
CA VAL A 13 -33.25 17.10 6.18
C VAL A 13 -34.46 17.69 5.47
N LYS A 14 -34.38 17.82 4.14
CA LYS A 14 -35.53 18.23 3.31
C LYS A 14 -36.24 16.96 2.80
N PRO A 15 -37.37 16.56 3.41
CA PRO A 15 -38.08 15.36 2.98
C PRO A 15 -38.74 15.59 1.61
N SER A 16 -39.00 14.49 0.91
CA SER A 16 -39.66 14.54 -0.40
C SER A 16 -41.10 15.02 -0.25
N ILE A 17 -41.45 16.10 -0.96
CA ILE A 17 -42.83 16.60 -1.04
C ILE A 17 -43.78 15.60 -1.74
N MET A 18 -43.24 14.62 -2.45
CA MET A 18 -44.00 13.64 -3.24
C MET A 18 -44.33 12.36 -2.45
N GLY A 19 -43.97 12.27 -1.16
CA GLY A 19 -44.30 11.12 -0.32
C GLY A 19 -43.62 9.81 -0.74
N VAL A 20 -42.45 9.91 -1.39
CA VAL A 20 -41.67 8.75 -1.79
C VAL A 20 -41.19 8.00 -0.54
N PRO A 21 -41.25 6.66 -0.50
CA PRO A 21 -40.71 5.88 0.60
C PRO A 21 -39.21 6.15 0.83
N ASP A 22 -38.78 6.12 2.08
CA ASP A 22 -37.37 6.27 2.44
C ASP A 22 -36.52 5.15 1.81
N SER A 23 -35.30 5.50 1.41
CA SER A 23 -34.34 4.56 0.85
C SER A 23 -32.95 4.80 1.43
N PHE A 24 -32.15 3.73 1.54
CA PHE A 24 -30.77 3.83 1.98
C PHE A 24 -29.91 4.41 0.85
N VAL A 25 -29.20 5.50 1.14
CA VAL A 25 -28.31 6.18 0.20
C VAL A 25 -26.89 6.16 0.74
N TRP A 26 -25.96 5.64 -0.05
CA TRP A 26 -24.54 5.66 0.24
C TRP A 26 -23.95 7.04 -0.08
N LEU A 27 -23.80 7.88 0.96
CA LEU A 27 -23.33 9.27 0.83
C LEU A 27 -21.94 9.40 0.21
N ALA A 28 -21.09 8.37 0.31
CA ALA A 28 -19.76 8.38 -0.28
C ALA A 28 -19.74 8.04 -1.78
N SER A 29 -20.90 7.85 -2.42
CA SER A 29 -21.02 7.76 -3.87
C SER A 29 -22.00 8.80 -4.40
N ARG A 30 -21.66 9.48 -5.50
CA ARG A 30 -22.57 10.41 -6.19
C ARG A 30 -23.84 9.75 -6.71
N SER A 31 -23.79 8.45 -7.02
CA SER A 31 -24.97 7.69 -7.44
C SER A 31 -25.88 7.30 -6.28
N GLY A 32 -25.42 7.46 -5.02
CA GLY A 32 -26.13 6.97 -3.86
C GLY A 32 -26.12 5.44 -3.69
N VAL A 33 -25.57 4.69 -4.65
CA VAL A 33 -25.55 3.23 -4.62
C VAL A 33 -24.30 2.74 -3.91
N TYR A 34 -24.49 1.84 -2.93
CA TYR A 34 -23.39 1.14 -2.28
C TYR A 34 -22.82 0.04 -3.18
N THR A 35 -21.49 -0.06 -3.22
CA THR A 35 -20.77 -1.20 -3.77
C THR A 35 -19.67 -1.62 -2.80
N ALA A 36 -19.26 -2.89 -2.84
CA ALA A 36 -18.12 -3.35 -2.04
C ALA A 36 -16.86 -2.50 -2.31
N LYS A 37 -16.67 -2.06 -3.55
CA LYS A 37 -15.60 -1.13 -3.96
C LYS A 37 -15.70 0.22 -3.24
N SER A 38 -16.87 0.88 -3.26
CA SER A 38 -17.05 2.18 -2.60
C SER A 38 -16.94 2.08 -1.08
N GLY A 39 -17.41 0.98 -0.48
CA GLY A 39 -17.23 0.68 0.93
C GLY A 39 -15.75 0.54 1.31
N TYR A 40 -14.99 -0.24 0.53
CA TYR A 40 -13.56 -0.44 0.75
C TYR A 40 -12.78 0.88 0.69
N TYR A 41 -13.06 1.76 -0.28
CA TYR A 41 -12.37 3.05 -0.37
C TYR A 41 -12.61 3.94 0.85
N VAL A 42 -13.84 3.99 1.37
CA VAL A 42 -14.14 4.74 2.59
C VAL A 42 -13.38 4.15 3.77
N ALA A 43 -13.44 2.84 3.97
CA ALA A 43 -12.73 2.17 5.07
C ALA A 43 -11.21 2.41 5.01
N ALA A 44 -10.60 2.22 3.84
CA ALA A 44 -9.17 2.47 3.62
C ALA A 44 -8.80 3.94 3.87
N SER A 45 -9.64 4.89 3.45
CA SER A 45 -9.41 6.32 3.70
C SER A 45 -9.52 6.68 5.18
N MET A 46 -10.42 6.02 5.93
CA MET A 46 -10.56 6.21 7.37
C MET A 46 -9.39 5.61 8.14
N GLU A 47 -8.89 4.43 7.73
CA GLU A 47 -7.66 3.85 8.28
C GLU A 47 -6.44 4.74 8.03
N LEU A 48 -6.30 5.30 6.82
CA LEU A 48 -5.24 6.26 6.50
C LEU A 48 -5.34 7.55 7.33
N ALA A 49 -6.55 8.02 7.60
CA ALA A 49 -6.77 9.21 8.42
C ALA A 49 -6.54 8.96 9.92
N ALA A 50 -6.89 7.76 10.41
CA ALA A 50 -6.72 7.35 11.79
C ALA A 50 -5.26 6.98 12.12
N ASN A 51 -4.58 6.32 11.19
CA ASN A 51 -3.15 6.02 11.30
C ASN A 51 -2.34 7.18 10.71
N ARG A 52 -2.16 8.26 11.49
CA ARG A 52 -1.09 9.28 11.27
C ARG A 52 0.34 8.70 11.41
N VAL A 53 0.52 7.40 11.17
CA VAL A 53 1.81 6.75 11.01
C VAL A 53 2.05 6.74 9.52
N GLU A 54 2.91 7.66 9.08
CA GLU A 54 3.58 7.68 7.77
C GLU A 54 2.89 6.79 6.73
N ALA A 55 1.88 7.34 6.06
CA ALA A 55 1.35 6.72 4.86
C ALA A 55 2.56 6.49 3.94
N ARG A 56 3.03 5.24 3.88
CA ARG A 56 4.05 4.82 2.92
C ARG A 56 3.54 5.37 1.59
N PRO A 57 4.29 6.22 0.89
CA PRO A 57 3.84 6.80 -0.37
C PRO A 57 3.31 5.64 -1.19
N LEU A 58 2.03 5.72 -1.62
CA LEU A 58 1.49 4.74 -2.57
C LEU A 58 2.57 4.58 -3.63
N PRO A 59 3.13 3.37 -3.84
CA PRO A 59 4.28 3.24 -4.72
C PRO A 59 3.89 3.86 -6.04
N ASP A 60 4.73 4.78 -6.51
CA ASP A 60 4.41 5.66 -7.63
C ASP A 60 3.67 4.85 -8.69
N GLN A 61 2.44 5.23 -9.05
CA GLN A 61 1.64 4.47 -10.02
C GLN A 61 2.41 4.22 -11.32
N ASN A 62 3.41 5.07 -11.58
CA ASN A 62 4.36 4.94 -12.67
C ASN A 62 5.27 3.71 -12.55
N LEU A 63 5.72 3.33 -11.34
CA LEU A 63 6.57 2.15 -11.11
C LEU A 63 5.83 0.84 -11.37
N TYR A 64 4.56 0.74 -10.97
CA TYR A 64 3.75 -0.44 -11.31
C TYR A 64 3.59 -0.57 -12.82
N LYS A 65 3.27 0.53 -13.51
CA LYS A 65 3.14 0.54 -14.96
C LYS A 65 4.46 0.16 -15.64
N SER A 66 5.59 0.65 -15.16
CA SER A 66 6.90 0.35 -15.75
C SER A 66 7.29 -1.11 -15.60
N ILE A 67 7.01 -1.74 -14.44
CA ILE A 67 7.27 -3.17 -14.22
C ILE A 67 6.48 -4.02 -15.22
N TRP A 68 5.17 -3.78 -15.33
CA TRP A 68 4.31 -4.56 -16.21
C TRP A 68 4.51 -4.24 -17.70
N ALA A 69 5.02 -3.06 -18.05
CA ALA A 69 5.40 -2.70 -19.42
C ALA A 69 6.75 -3.30 -19.85
N SER A 70 7.58 -3.73 -18.90
CA SER A 70 8.93 -4.26 -19.20
C SER A 70 8.87 -5.64 -19.88
N LYS A 71 9.74 -5.84 -20.89
CA LYS A 71 9.89 -7.11 -21.63
C LYS A 71 10.76 -8.10 -20.87
N ILE A 72 10.35 -8.49 -19.67
CA ILE A 72 11.05 -9.47 -18.83
C ILE A 72 10.19 -10.73 -18.63
N PRO A 73 10.81 -11.87 -18.29
CA PRO A 73 10.09 -13.09 -17.92
C PRO A 73 9.02 -12.86 -16.83
N PRO A 74 7.86 -13.54 -16.89
CA PRO A 74 6.78 -13.38 -15.90
C PRO A 74 7.22 -13.62 -14.44
N LYS A 75 8.19 -14.51 -14.23
CA LYS A 75 8.77 -14.78 -12.90
C LYS A 75 9.41 -13.52 -12.31
N LEU A 76 10.03 -12.68 -13.13
CA LEU A 76 10.65 -11.43 -12.69
C LEU A 76 9.61 -10.33 -12.43
N HIS A 77 8.51 -10.27 -13.20
CA HIS A 77 7.39 -9.37 -12.87
C HIS A 77 6.84 -9.66 -11.47
N LEU A 78 6.57 -10.94 -11.17
CA LEU A 78 6.09 -11.36 -9.85
C LEU A 78 7.11 -11.06 -8.75
N PHE A 79 8.40 -11.23 -9.03
CA PHE A 79 9.46 -10.92 -8.09
C PHE A 79 9.52 -9.42 -7.76
N LEU A 80 9.53 -8.55 -8.78
CA LEU A 80 9.53 -7.09 -8.61
C LEU A 80 8.26 -6.60 -7.90
N TRP A 81 7.11 -7.17 -8.25
CA TRP A 81 5.87 -6.88 -7.55
C TRP A 81 5.94 -7.26 -6.06
N LYS A 82 6.49 -8.43 -5.72
CA LYS A 82 6.70 -8.84 -4.31
C LYS A 82 7.64 -7.91 -3.55
N ILE A 83 8.69 -7.39 -4.22
CA ILE A 83 9.60 -6.39 -3.66
C ILE A 83 8.80 -5.12 -3.30
N MET A 84 8.02 -4.57 -4.24
CA MET A 84 7.23 -3.36 -4.00
C MET A 84 6.22 -3.51 -2.86
N GLN A 85 5.56 -4.68 -2.79
CA GLN A 85 4.58 -4.97 -1.74
C GLN A 85 5.21 -5.26 -0.37
N GLY A 86 6.54 -5.32 -0.25
CA GLY A 86 7.19 -5.76 0.99
C GLY A 86 6.80 -7.20 1.37
N ALA A 87 6.55 -8.04 0.37
CA ALA A 87 6.08 -9.42 0.55
C ALA A 87 7.23 -10.43 0.73
N LEU A 88 8.47 -10.03 0.42
CA LEU A 88 9.65 -10.86 0.63
C LEU A 88 9.93 -11.04 2.12
N ALA A 89 10.40 -12.22 2.50
CA ALA A 89 10.76 -12.57 3.88
C ALA A 89 12.12 -11.98 4.27
N LEU A 90 12.26 -10.66 4.17
CA LEU A 90 13.44 -9.90 4.62
C LEU A 90 13.35 -9.63 6.12
N GLY A 91 14.49 -9.43 6.78
CA GLY A 91 14.57 -9.09 8.20
C GLY A 91 13.62 -7.98 8.63
N GLU A 92 13.50 -6.89 7.86
CA GLU A 92 12.55 -5.80 8.12
C GLU A 92 11.08 -6.30 8.13
N ASN A 93 10.69 -7.13 7.16
CA ASN A 93 9.34 -7.65 7.03
C ASN A 93 9.04 -8.74 8.08
N LEU A 94 10.05 -9.53 8.47
CA LEU A 94 9.95 -10.50 9.55
C LEU A 94 9.77 -9.81 10.91
N ALA A 95 10.56 -8.76 11.18
CA ALA A 95 10.43 -7.94 12.38
C ALA A 95 9.03 -7.34 12.51
N ARG A 96 8.47 -6.82 11.40
CA ARG A 96 7.09 -6.29 11.36
C ARG A 96 6.03 -7.34 11.72
N ARG A 97 6.32 -8.63 11.50
CA ARG A 97 5.45 -9.76 11.85
C ARG A 97 5.74 -10.34 13.25
N GLY A 98 6.61 -9.71 14.04
CA GLY A 98 7.01 -10.17 15.37
C GLY A 98 8.02 -11.31 15.36
N ILE A 99 8.64 -11.62 14.21
CA ILE A 99 9.69 -12.63 14.09
C ILE A 99 11.03 -11.92 14.16
N LEU A 100 11.63 -11.89 15.35
CA LEU A 100 12.86 -11.14 15.63
C LEU A 100 14.15 -11.94 15.39
N ASN A 101 14.02 -13.23 15.04
CA ASN A 101 15.17 -14.08 14.75
C ASN A 101 15.70 -13.76 13.35
N ASN A 102 17.00 -13.44 13.25
CA ASN A 102 17.70 -13.18 11.98
C ASN A 102 17.19 -11.94 11.19
N ILE A 103 17.07 -10.79 11.86
CA ILE A 103 16.67 -9.52 11.20
C ILE A 103 17.83 -8.80 10.50
N SER A 104 19.05 -9.30 10.65
CA SER A 104 20.27 -8.76 10.04
C SER A 104 20.61 -9.51 8.74
N CYS A 105 21.20 -8.78 7.81
CA CYS A 105 21.70 -9.30 6.55
C CYS A 105 22.78 -10.36 6.80
N ARG A 106 22.64 -11.54 6.21
CA ARG A 106 23.61 -12.64 6.38
C ARG A 106 24.97 -12.36 5.74
N HIS A 107 25.04 -11.41 4.82
CA HIS A 107 26.27 -11.09 4.10
C HIS A 107 27.13 -10.05 4.82
N CYS A 108 26.53 -9.07 5.49
CA CYS A 108 27.28 -7.97 6.11
C CYS A 108 26.83 -7.57 7.52
N GLY A 109 25.80 -8.20 8.10
CA GLY A 109 25.35 -7.97 9.48
C GLY A 109 24.46 -6.75 9.72
N GLU A 110 24.38 -5.82 8.75
CA GLU A 110 23.51 -4.64 8.79
C GLU A 110 22.00 -5.01 8.75
N PRO A 111 21.08 -4.10 9.14
CA PRO A 111 19.64 -4.35 9.04
C PRO A 111 19.21 -4.77 7.63
N GLU A 112 18.51 -5.91 7.52
CA GLU A 112 18.09 -6.44 6.22
C GLU A 112 16.81 -5.77 5.72
N THR A 113 16.99 -4.63 5.03
CA THR A 113 15.93 -3.94 4.29
C THR A 113 15.96 -4.31 2.81
N THR A 114 14.90 -3.94 2.10
CA THR A 114 14.79 -4.17 0.64
C THR A 114 15.92 -3.48 -0.12
N ASP A 115 16.15 -2.19 0.15
CA ASP A 115 17.18 -1.40 -0.53
C ASP A 115 18.58 -1.87 -0.14
N HIS A 116 18.77 -2.24 1.13
CA HIS A 116 20.01 -2.83 1.57
C HIS A 116 20.33 -4.11 0.78
N LEU A 117 19.42 -5.08 0.76
CA LEU A 117 19.70 -6.37 0.13
C LEU A 117 19.92 -6.24 -1.39
N PHE A 118 19.17 -5.38 -2.09
CA PHE A 118 19.22 -5.30 -3.55
C PHE A 118 20.17 -4.24 -4.12
N LEU A 119 20.54 -3.22 -3.34
CA LEU A 119 21.31 -2.07 -3.84
C LEU A 119 22.59 -1.83 -3.04
N HIS A 120 22.51 -1.80 -1.70
CA HIS A 120 23.61 -1.27 -0.88
C HIS A 120 24.49 -2.33 -0.20
N CYS A 121 24.03 -3.58 -0.09
CA CYS A 121 24.78 -4.65 0.55
C CYS A 121 26.11 -4.87 -0.17
N VAL A 122 27.19 -5.07 0.60
CA VAL A 122 28.55 -5.30 0.07
C VAL A 122 28.56 -6.45 -0.94
N PHE A 123 27.88 -7.55 -0.63
CA PHE A 123 27.73 -8.69 -1.53
C PHE A 123 27.03 -8.30 -2.85
N THR A 124 25.95 -7.56 -2.76
CA THR A 124 25.17 -7.13 -3.92
C THR A 124 25.92 -6.13 -4.79
N ARG A 125 26.64 -5.18 -4.18
CA ARG A 125 27.53 -4.25 -4.90
C ARG A 125 28.63 -4.98 -5.68
N GLN A 126 29.17 -6.07 -5.14
CA GLN A 126 30.14 -6.90 -5.87
C GLN A 126 29.51 -7.58 -7.09
N ILE A 127 28.27 -8.07 -6.97
CA ILE A 127 27.52 -8.64 -8.10
C ILE A 127 27.29 -7.59 -9.19
N TRP A 128 26.83 -6.40 -8.82
CA TRP A 128 26.60 -5.30 -9.75
C TRP A 128 27.89 -4.80 -10.41
N SER A 129 29.02 -4.88 -9.69
CA SER A 129 30.34 -4.51 -10.21
C SER A 129 31.00 -5.62 -11.02
N SER A 130 30.40 -6.81 -11.10
CA SER A 130 30.93 -7.90 -11.91
C SER A 130 30.77 -7.60 -13.41
N HIS A 131 31.65 -8.16 -14.24
CA HIS A 131 31.77 -7.95 -15.69
C HIS A 131 30.51 -8.23 -16.53
N ILE A 132 29.39 -8.60 -15.91
CA ILE A 132 28.10 -8.82 -16.55
C ILE A 132 27.46 -7.47 -16.96
N TRP A 133 27.85 -6.36 -16.32
CA TRP A 133 27.29 -5.04 -16.54
C TRP A 133 28.25 -4.14 -17.34
N SER A 134 27.74 -3.47 -18.38
CA SER A 134 28.52 -2.61 -19.28
C SER A 134 28.97 -1.29 -18.66
N SER A 135 28.42 -0.94 -17.49
CA SER A 135 28.78 0.26 -16.72
C SER A 135 28.75 -0.05 -15.22
N PRO A 136 29.61 0.60 -14.41
CA PRO A 136 29.49 0.53 -12.95
C PRO A 136 28.09 0.99 -12.53
N PHE A 137 27.40 0.16 -11.78
CA PHE A 137 26.10 0.51 -11.19
C PHE A 137 26.35 1.31 -9.91
N ASP A 138 25.89 2.55 -9.89
CA ASP A 138 25.89 3.43 -8.71
C ASP A 138 24.42 3.71 -8.32
N PRO A 139 23.89 3.01 -7.30
CA PRO A 139 22.48 3.09 -6.89
C PRO A 139 22.08 4.41 -6.23
#